data_AF-A0A0Q9PZ48-F1
#
_entry.id   AF-A0A0Q9PZ48-F1
#
_cell.length_a   1.000
_cell.length_b   1.000
_cell.length_c   1.000
_cell.angle_alpha   90.00
_cell.angle_beta   90.00
_cell.angle_gamma   90.00
#
_symmetry.space_group_name_H-M   'P 1'
#
loop_
_entity.id
_entity.type
_entity.pdbx_description
1 polymer ?
#
loop_
_entity_poly.entity_id
_entity_poly.type
_entity_poly.pdbx_seq_one_letter_code
_entity_poly.pdbx_strand_id
1 'polypeptide(L)'
;MSIDTATSLEQAIATGQPYPYARVELVEPDWTRFPGWADVTAADWASVQWQRAHCIKNLKQLRELMGDLLDERFYADLERDQAERATMSMLVPPQMMNTMVPTVTPAGPGSLTEAFYADPVRHYMIPVFSDRRTDWPSHPHAARDSLHEHDMWATEGLTHRYPTKVLAELLPTCPQYCGHCTRMDLVGNSTPVIDKLKFAGKPNDRLGDMMDYLRRTPSVRDVVVSGGDVANMPWPRLEAFLMSVLEIENIRDIRLATKALIGLPQHWLQPDVVEGVSRVAAVARSRGVSLAMHTHANHANSVTPIVAEASRAMLDAGLRDVRNQGVLLNGVNADPHALLDLCFRLLDGAQIMPYYFYMCDTIPFSEHWRVSLADAQRLQHHIMGYLPGFATPRIVCDVPFVGKRWVHQNADYDTERGISFWTKNYRTSIEADDAEALSRFYEYYDPIHTLPESGQQWWEQHGRLDEASLKAAEMAEASRRTAALQAY
;
A
#
# COMPACT_ATOMS: atom_id res chain seq x y z
N MET A 1 8.58 -13.80 -11.62
CA MET A 1 7.85 -14.30 -12.79
C MET A 1 7.67 -13.13 -13.74
N SER A 2 8.09 -13.26 -15.00
CA SER A 2 7.77 -12.28 -16.06
C SER A 2 6.25 -12.26 -16.26
N ILE A 3 5.72 -11.20 -16.86
CA ILE A 3 4.33 -11.10 -17.36
C ILE A 3 3.99 -12.24 -18.35
N ASP A 4 5.00 -12.97 -18.81
CA ASP A 4 4.87 -14.25 -19.51
C ASP A 4 4.63 -15.40 -18.52
N THR A 5 3.36 -15.54 -18.17
CA THR A 5 2.62 -16.71 -17.65
C THR A 5 3.41 -17.97 -17.27
N ALA A 6 3.39 -18.28 -15.98
CA ALA A 6 3.31 -19.66 -15.48
C ALA A 6 2.43 -19.60 -14.22
N THR A 7 1.18 -20.07 -14.24
CA THR A 7 0.85 -21.45 -13.83
C THR A 7 -0.64 -21.72 -14.14
N SER A 8 -0.97 -22.10 -15.38
CA SER A 8 -2.18 -22.91 -15.71
C SER A 8 -2.16 -23.40 -17.16
N LEU A 9 -0.96 -23.68 -17.69
CA LEU A 9 -0.75 -23.93 -19.13
C LEU A 9 -1.66 -25.05 -19.65
N GLU A 10 -1.88 -26.10 -18.86
CA GLU A 10 -2.69 -27.26 -19.27
C GLU A 10 -4.18 -26.94 -19.51
N GLN A 11 -4.79 -26.07 -18.68
CA GLN A 11 -6.20 -25.67 -18.84
C GLN A 11 -6.40 -24.59 -19.90
N ALA A 12 -5.43 -23.67 -20.02
CA ALA A 12 -5.42 -22.67 -21.09
C ALA A 12 -5.26 -23.33 -22.47
N ILE A 13 -4.40 -24.35 -22.58
CA ILE A 13 -4.22 -25.15 -23.81
C ILE A 13 -5.50 -25.89 -24.19
N ALA A 14 -6.27 -26.41 -23.23
CA ALA A 14 -7.48 -27.18 -23.50
C ALA A 14 -8.66 -26.32 -24.00
N THR A 15 -8.74 -25.05 -23.60
CA THR A 15 -9.88 -24.16 -23.92
C THR A 15 -9.52 -23.07 -24.93
N GLY A 16 -8.24 -22.79 -25.15
CA GLY A 16 -7.76 -21.66 -25.96
C GLY A 16 -7.96 -20.30 -25.29
N GLN A 17 -8.49 -20.26 -24.06
CA GLN A 17 -8.70 -19.02 -23.31
C GLN A 17 -7.49 -18.73 -22.41
N PRO A 18 -6.90 -17.51 -22.45
CA PRO A 18 -5.69 -17.21 -21.68
C PRO A 18 -5.83 -17.44 -20.18
N TYR A 19 -6.92 -16.97 -19.58
CA TYR A 19 -7.22 -17.16 -18.15
C TYR A 19 -8.45 -18.08 -17.95
N PRO A 20 -8.29 -19.25 -17.31
CA PRO A 20 -9.41 -20.13 -16.97
C PRO A 20 -10.02 -19.74 -15.62
N TYR A 21 -11.15 -19.01 -15.63
CA TYR A 21 -11.84 -18.68 -14.39
C TYR A 21 -12.38 -19.94 -13.69
N ALA A 22 -12.04 -20.08 -12.41
CA ALA A 22 -12.63 -21.04 -11.50
C ALA A 22 -12.95 -20.34 -10.18
N ARG A 23 -14.16 -20.55 -9.67
CA ARG A 23 -14.50 -20.06 -8.33
C ARG A 23 -13.68 -20.86 -7.31
N VAL A 24 -12.89 -20.14 -6.50
CA VAL A 24 -12.07 -20.71 -5.43
C VAL A 24 -12.74 -20.41 -4.08
N GLU A 25 -12.93 -21.44 -3.26
CA GLU A 25 -13.36 -21.26 -1.88
C GLU A 25 -12.24 -20.63 -1.06
N LEU A 26 -12.57 -19.65 -0.22
CA LEU A 26 -11.59 -19.06 0.68
C LEU A 26 -11.23 -20.06 1.77
N VAL A 27 -9.94 -20.23 2.02
CA VAL A 27 -9.42 -21.14 3.04
C VAL A 27 -8.60 -20.33 4.03
N GLU A 28 -8.81 -20.57 5.32
CA GLU A 28 -7.89 -20.09 6.34
C GLU A 28 -6.75 -21.11 6.45
N PRO A 29 -5.49 -20.73 6.17
CA PRO A 29 -4.37 -21.64 6.33
C PRO A 29 -4.27 -22.11 7.79
N ASP A 30 -3.81 -23.34 7.99
CA ASP A 30 -3.61 -23.87 9.34
C ASP A 30 -2.45 -23.14 10.03
N TRP A 31 -2.77 -22.23 10.96
CA TRP A 31 -1.78 -21.44 11.70
C TRP A 31 -0.95 -22.29 12.65
N THR A 32 -1.44 -23.48 13.05
CA THR A 32 -0.74 -24.40 13.95
C THR A 32 0.40 -25.15 13.26
N ARG A 33 0.53 -25.03 11.93
CA ARG A 33 1.66 -25.58 11.16
C ARG A 33 3.01 -24.98 11.56
N PHE A 34 3.02 -23.78 12.14
CA PHE A 34 4.24 -23.17 12.65
C PHE A 34 4.51 -23.65 14.08
N PRO A 35 5.73 -24.15 14.39
CA PRO A 35 6.05 -24.67 15.72
C PRO A 35 5.72 -23.71 16.87
N GLY A 36 5.99 -22.42 16.70
CA GLY A 36 5.69 -21.40 17.73
C GLY A 36 4.20 -21.11 17.95
N TRP A 37 3.32 -21.60 17.08
CA TRP A 37 1.86 -21.46 17.19
C TRP A 37 1.11 -22.80 17.26
N ALA A 38 1.79 -23.91 17.52
CA ALA A 38 1.18 -25.24 17.57
C ALA A 38 0.02 -25.35 18.58
N ASP A 39 0.09 -24.61 19.69
CA ASP A 39 -0.91 -24.63 20.76
C ASP A 39 -1.93 -23.48 20.68
N VAL A 40 -1.90 -22.67 19.61
CA VAL A 40 -2.78 -21.49 19.48
C VAL A 40 -4.19 -21.94 19.13
N THR A 41 -5.14 -21.61 20.01
CA THR A 41 -6.54 -21.97 19.83
C THR A 41 -7.24 -21.07 18.82
N ALA A 42 -8.40 -21.49 18.30
CA ALA A 42 -9.24 -20.63 17.47
C ALA A 42 -9.72 -19.36 18.19
N ALA A 43 -9.88 -19.42 19.53
CA ALA A 43 -10.25 -18.26 20.34
C ALA A 43 -9.11 -17.24 20.43
N ASP A 44 -7.87 -17.72 20.58
CA ASP A 44 -6.68 -16.87 20.51
C ASP A 44 -6.55 -16.25 19.12
N TRP A 45 -6.71 -17.05 18.06
CA TRP A 45 -6.63 -16.58 16.68
C TRP A 45 -7.64 -15.47 16.36
N ALA A 46 -8.86 -15.61 16.88
CA ALA A 46 -9.94 -14.61 16.73
C ALA A 46 -9.73 -13.35 17.59
N SER A 47 -8.83 -13.37 18.59
CA SER A 47 -8.57 -12.21 19.44
C SER A 47 -7.63 -11.21 18.77
N VAL A 48 -8.12 -9.98 18.58
CA VAL A 48 -7.27 -8.87 18.11
C VAL A 48 -6.13 -8.56 19.09
N GLN A 49 -6.34 -8.75 20.39
CA GLN A 49 -5.32 -8.53 21.42
C GLN A 49 -4.20 -9.56 21.27
N TRP A 50 -4.55 -10.83 21.06
CA TRP A 50 -3.57 -11.88 20.79
C TRP A 50 -2.79 -11.59 19.50
N GLN A 51 -3.48 -11.25 18.42
CA GLN A 51 -2.86 -10.90 17.14
C GLN A 51 -1.84 -9.77 17.29
N ARG A 52 -2.19 -8.68 18.00
CA ARG A 52 -1.29 -7.55 18.25
C ARG A 52 -0.10 -7.91 19.15
N ALA A 53 -0.32 -8.77 20.14
CA ALA A 53 0.73 -9.20 21.07
C ALA A 53 1.78 -10.08 20.37
N HIS A 54 1.35 -10.89 19.40
CA HIS A 54 2.18 -11.88 18.71
C HIS A 54 2.65 -11.46 17.31
N CYS A 55 2.58 -10.17 16.98
CA CYS A 55 3.23 -9.67 15.76
C CYS A 55 4.73 -9.98 15.78
N ILE A 56 5.24 -10.43 14.63
CA ILE A 56 6.66 -10.68 14.40
C ILE A 56 7.35 -9.36 14.04
N LYS A 57 8.32 -8.95 14.87
CA LYS A 57 8.96 -7.62 14.80
C LYS A 57 10.46 -7.68 14.53
N ASN A 58 11.08 -8.85 14.73
CA ASN A 58 12.51 -9.05 14.57
C ASN A 58 12.84 -10.51 14.25
N LEU A 59 14.10 -10.77 13.88
CA LEU A 59 14.57 -12.11 13.53
C LEU A 59 14.41 -13.12 14.66
N LYS A 60 14.62 -12.71 15.91
CA LYS A 60 14.45 -13.60 17.07
C LYS A 60 13.03 -14.15 17.13
N GLN A 61 12.02 -13.29 17.01
CA GLN A 61 10.62 -13.71 17.02
C GLN A 61 10.26 -14.56 15.80
N LEU A 62 10.84 -14.28 14.63
CA LEU A 62 10.65 -15.13 13.46
C LEU A 62 11.24 -16.52 13.68
N ARG A 63 12.44 -16.62 14.26
CA ARG A 63 13.07 -17.90 14.63
C ARG A 63 12.25 -18.68 15.65
N GLU A 64 11.75 -18.00 16.67
CA GLU A 64 10.87 -18.61 17.68
C GLU A 64 9.59 -19.17 17.05
N LEU A 65 9.01 -18.46 16.09
CA LEU A 65 7.84 -18.95 15.35
C LEU A 65 8.17 -20.16 14.47
N MET A 66 9.21 -20.05 13.65
CA MET A 66 9.52 -21.00 12.59
C MET A 66 10.23 -22.25 13.10
N GLY A 67 10.84 -22.22 14.29
CA GLY A 67 11.68 -23.32 14.76
C GLY A 67 12.85 -23.57 13.79
N ASP A 68 12.98 -24.81 13.33
CA ASP A 68 14.00 -25.23 12.35
C ASP A 68 13.49 -25.23 10.90
N LEU A 69 12.26 -24.76 10.63
CA LEU A 69 11.64 -24.85 9.30
C LEU A 69 12.30 -23.98 8.22
N LEU A 70 13.10 -22.98 8.62
CA LEU A 70 13.88 -22.13 7.73
C LEU A 70 15.37 -22.31 7.98
N ASP A 71 16.16 -22.38 6.91
CA ASP A 71 17.61 -22.43 6.97
C ASP A 71 18.21 -21.11 7.48
N GLU A 72 19.37 -21.19 8.14
CA GLU A 72 20.16 -20.02 8.58
C GLU A 72 20.43 -18.99 7.48
N ARG A 73 20.57 -19.44 6.23
CA ARG A 73 20.79 -18.54 5.08
C ARG A 73 19.65 -17.56 4.88
N PHE A 74 18.40 -17.94 5.17
CA PHE A 74 17.25 -17.04 5.05
C PHE A 74 17.35 -15.91 6.08
N TYR A 75 17.69 -16.25 7.31
CA TYR A 75 17.84 -15.27 8.38
C TYR A 75 19.01 -14.33 8.13
N ALA A 76 20.15 -14.84 7.62
CA ALA A 76 21.28 -14.00 7.24
C ALA A 76 20.92 -13.03 6.11
N ASP A 77 20.11 -13.47 5.14
CA ASP A 77 19.63 -12.66 4.02
C ASP A 77 18.66 -11.55 4.48
N LEU A 78 17.74 -11.90 5.41
CA LEU A 78 16.84 -10.93 6.05
C LEU A 78 17.60 -9.92 6.93
N GLU A 79 18.56 -10.38 7.72
CA GLU A 79 19.38 -9.50 8.57
C GLU A 79 20.14 -8.49 7.71
N ARG A 80 20.74 -8.96 6.62
CA ARG A 80 21.42 -8.12 5.65
C ARG A 80 20.48 -7.09 5.05
N ASP A 81 19.25 -7.48 4.68
CA ASP A 81 18.25 -6.55 4.17
C ASP A 81 17.94 -5.44 5.17
N GLN A 82 17.69 -5.82 6.43
CA GLN A 82 17.35 -4.88 7.49
C GLN A 82 18.48 -3.90 7.78
N ALA A 83 19.73 -4.34 7.67
CA ALA A 83 20.91 -3.50 7.85
C ALA A 83 21.17 -2.57 6.67
N GLU A 84 20.93 -3.02 5.44
CA GLU A 84 21.47 -2.36 4.25
C GLU A 84 20.45 -1.71 3.33
N ARG A 85 19.17 -2.12 3.37
CA ARG A 85 18.18 -1.78 2.33
C ARG A 85 16.76 -1.55 2.82
N ALA A 86 16.37 -2.10 3.97
CA ALA A 86 15.01 -2.02 4.47
C ALA A 86 14.61 -0.59 4.84
N THR A 87 13.64 -0.06 4.11
CA THR A 87 13.04 1.26 4.37
C THR A 87 12.03 1.24 5.50
N MET A 88 11.51 0.07 5.86
CA MET A 88 10.48 -0.14 6.88
C MET A 88 10.97 -1.14 7.91
N SER A 89 10.71 -0.87 9.20
CA SER A 89 10.92 -1.86 10.26
C SER A 89 9.99 -3.06 10.07
N MET A 90 10.42 -4.26 10.44
CA MET A 90 9.55 -5.44 10.37
C MET A 90 8.43 -5.36 11.42
N LEU A 91 7.18 -5.54 10.99
CA LEU A 91 6.01 -5.72 11.84
C LEU A 91 4.98 -6.50 11.04
N VAL A 92 4.84 -7.78 11.35
CA VAL A 92 3.95 -8.70 10.63
C VAL A 92 2.97 -9.33 11.62
N PRO A 93 1.67 -9.04 11.53
CA PRO A 93 0.65 -9.71 12.34
C PRO A 93 0.59 -11.21 12.06
N PRO A 94 0.17 -12.03 13.04
CA PRO A 94 -0.01 -13.46 12.81
C PRO A 94 -0.91 -13.76 11.61
N GLN A 95 -2.01 -13.02 11.42
CA GLN A 95 -2.86 -13.15 10.24
C GLN A 95 -2.07 -13.07 8.93
N MET A 96 -1.20 -12.07 8.75
CA MET A 96 -0.42 -11.92 7.52
C MET A 96 0.61 -13.04 7.36
N MET A 97 1.32 -13.39 8.43
CA MET A 97 2.28 -14.48 8.45
C MET A 97 1.63 -15.82 8.06
N ASN A 98 0.40 -16.07 8.53
CA ASN A 98 -0.36 -17.27 8.21
C ASN A 98 -0.67 -17.41 6.71
N THR A 99 -0.64 -16.32 5.95
CA THR A 99 -0.89 -16.34 4.50
C THR A 99 0.36 -16.59 3.66
N MET A 100 1.53 -16.75 4.29
CA MET A 100 2.79 -17.12 3.63
C MET A 100 2.91 -18.65 3.58
N VAL A 101 3.33 -19.17 2.42
CA VAL A 101 3.46 -20.60 2.11
C VAL A 101 2.24 -21.45 2.55
N PRO A 102 0.99 -21.02 2.25
CA PRO A 102 -0.20 -21.61 2.87
C PRO A 102 -0.50 -23.04 2.38
N THR A 103 0.11 -23.48 1.29
CA THR A 103 -0.13 -24.80 0.66
C THR A 103 1.00 -25.82 0.91
N VAL A 104 2.07 -25.44 1.63
CA VAL A 104 3.22 -26.30 1.85
C VAL A 104 3.18 -26.86 3.26
N THR A 105 3.12 -28.18 3.38
CA THR A 105 3.18 -28.87 4.67
C THR A 105 4.63 -28.94 5.16
N PRO A 106 4.93 -28.45 6.37
CA PRO A 106 6.27 -28.59 6.96
C PRO A 106 6.69 -30.07 7.07
N ALA A 107 7.91 -30.39 6.66
CA ALA A 107 8.43 -31.75 6.58
C ALA A 107 9.79 -31.91 7.30
N GLY A 108 10.08 -31.05 8.27
CA GLY A 108 11.32 -31.04 9.05
C GLY A 108 12.22 -29.84 8.77
N PRO A 109 13.49 -29.89 9.20
CA PRO A 109 14.42 -28.77 9.11
C PRO A 109 14.56 -28.23 7.68
N GLY A 110 14.49 -26.91 7.52
CA GLY A 110 14.65 -26.22 6.23
C GLY A 110 13.55 -26.47 5.19
N SER A 111 12.52 -27.26 5.52
CA SER A 111 11.50 -27.71 4.56
C SER A 111 10.66 -26.58 3.96
N LEU A 112 10.60 -25.41 4.61
CA LEU A 112 9.89 -24.25 4.09
C LEU A 112 10.79 -23.25 3.36
N THR A 113 12.12 -23.37 3.42
CA THR A 113 13.04 -22.30 3.00
C THR A 113 12.80 -21.84 1.55
N GLU A 114 12.80 -22.75 0.58
CA GLU A 114 12.61 -22.40 -0.84
C GLU A 114 11.21 -21.84 -1.12
N ALA A 115 10.18 -22.47 -0.54
CA ALA A 115 8.82 -22.01 -0.69
C ALA A 115 8.63 -20.62 -0.08
N PHE A 116 9.29 -20.34 1.04
CA PHE A 116 9.25 -19.05 1.70
C PHE A 116 9.94 -17.99 0.84
N TYR A 117 11.13 -18.26 0.30
CA TYR A 117 11.76 -17.39 -0.70
C TYR A 117 10.85 -17.08 -1.89
N ALA A 118 10.12 -18.07 -2.40
CA ALA A 118 9.20 -17.89 -3.52
C ALA A 118 7.85 -17.23 -3.14
N ASP A 119 7.54 -17.07 -1.85
CA ASP A 119 6.20 -16.64 -1.43
C ASP A 119 5.92 -15.16 -1.75
N PRO A 120 4.83 -14.86 -2.48
CA PRO A 120 4.53 -13.50 -2.92
C PRO A 120 4.06 -12.59 -1.78
N VAL A 121 3.47 -13.12 -0.69
CA VAL A 121 3.08 -12.30 0.47
C VAL A 121 4.31 -11.91 1.28
N ARG A 122 5.22 -12.86 1.52
CA ARG A 122 6.53 -12.61 2.11
C ARG A 122 7.29 -11.58 1.29
N HIS A 123 7.29 -11.67 -0.03
CA HIS A 123 8.04 -10.77 -0.92
C HIS A 123 7.78 -9.28 -0.65
N TYR A 124 6.58 -8.89 -0.19
CA TYR A 124 6.29 -7.49 0.17
C TYR A 124 6.11 -7.22 1.67
N MET A 125 6.03 -8.25 2.53
CA MET A 125 5.88 -8.09 3.98
C MET A 125 7.18 -8.34 4.76
N ILE A 126 8.03 -9.25 4.26
CA ILE A 126 9.35 -9.62 4.79
C ILE A 126 10.33 -9.71 3.61
N PRO A 127 10.71 -8.56 3.01
CA PRO A 127 11.72 -8.54 1.96
C PRO A 127 13.06 -9.02 2.52
N VAL A 128 13.82 -9.74 1.71
CA VAL A 128 15.20 -10.16 2.01
C VAL A 128 16.15 -9.57 0.99
N PHE A 129 17.45 -9.55 1.29
CA PHE A 129 18.41 -8.82 0.47
C PHE A 129 18.47 -9.38 -0.96
N SER A 130 18.33 -10.69 -1.12
CA SER A 130 18.28 -11.36 -2.43
C SER A 130 17.02 -11.06 -3.25
N ASP A 131 15.94 -10.52 -2.68
CA ASP A 131 14.81 -10.00 -3.47
C ASP A 131 15.21 -8.73 -4.23
N ARG A 132 16.20 -7.98 -3.71
CA ARG A 132 16.53 -6.65 -4.20
C ARG A 132 17.56 -6.68 -5.32
N ARG A 133 17.40 -5.72 -6.23
CA ARG A 133 18.44 -5.39 -7.21
C ARG A 133 19.68 -4.84 -6.52
N THR A 134 20.85 -5.21 -7.02
CA THR A 134 22.16 -4.73 -6.52
C THR A 134 22.83 -3.74 -7.46
N ASP A 135 22.45 -3.70 -8.73
CA ASP A 135 22.92 -2.76 -9.75
C ASP A 135 22.23 -1.40 -9.64
N TRP A 136 20.89 -1.40 -9.63
CA TRP A 136 20.02 -0.24 -9.45
C TRP A 136 19.00 -0.56 -8.36
N PRO A 137 19.40 -0.53 -7.08
CA PRO A 137 18.46 -0.73 -5.97
C PRO A 137 17.41 0.39 -5.90
N SER A 138 17.77 1.59 -6.34
CA SER A 138 16.91 2.78 -6.40
C SER A 138 17.08 3.45 -7.76
N HIS A 139 16.00 4.00 -8.31
CA HIS A 139 16.08 4.91 -9.44
C HIS A 139 16.86 6.19 -9.05
N PRO A 140 17.59 6.86 -9.97
CA PRO A 140 18.21 8.16 -9.71
C PRO A 140 17.25 9.24 -9.17
N HIS A 141 16.00 9.16 -9.58
CA HIS A 141 14.93 10.06 -9.14
C HIS A 141 14.11 9.50 -7.96
N ALA A 142 14.62 8.48 -7.25
CA ALA A 142 13.93 7.97 -6.08
C ALA A 142 13.99 8.97 -4.93
N ALA A 143 12.84 9.21 -4.30
CA ALA A 143 12.71 10.16 -3.22
C ALA A 143 11.88 9.57 -2.07
N ARG A 144 12.19 10.01 -0.85
CA ARG A 144 11.50 9.56 0.37
C ARG A 144 10.02 10.00 0.38
N ASP A 145 9.77 11.25 -0.02
CA ASP A 145 8.43 11.75 -0.34
C ASP A 145 8.27 11.81 -1.87
N SER A 146 8.13 10.65 -2.50
CA SER A 146 8.08 10.53 -3.97
C SER A 146 6.88 11.22 -4.61
N LEU A 147 5.86 11.58 -3.82
CA LEU A 147 4.62 12.19 -4.30
C LEU A 147 4.44 13.65 -3.83
N HIS A 148 5.44 14.21 -3.14
CA HIS A 148 5.39 15.56 -2.57
C HIS A 148 4.16 15.79 -1.68
N GLU A 149 3.81 14.80 -0.85
CA GLU A 149 2.69 14.89 0.09
C GLU A 149 2.94 15.93 1.17
N HIS A 150 4.18 16.04 1.66
CA HIS A 150 4.56 17.01 2.68
C HIS A 150 4.48 18.44 2.14
N ASP A 151 5.00 18.67 0.93
CA ASP A 151 4.96 19.98 0.27
C ASP A 151 3.51 20.47 0.08
N MET A 152 2.54 19.56 0.03
CA MET A 152 1.12 19.85 -0.17
C MET A 152 0.30 19.78 1.12
N TRP A 153 0.94 19.73 2.30
CA TRP A 153 0.25 19.86 3.59
C TRP A 153 -0.33 21.27 3.77
N ALA A 154 -1.66 21.33 3.86
CA ALA A 154 -2.36 22.56 4.21
C ALA A 154 -2.28 22.87 5.72
N THR A 155 -2.19 21.80 6.51
CA THR A 155 -1.73 21.76 7.89
C THR A 155 -1.04 20.41 8.11
N GLU A 156 -0.31 20.22 9.21
CA GLU A 156 0.51 19.04 9.44
C GLU A 156 -0.32 17.74 9.37
N GLY A 157 -0.06 16.90 8.37
CA GLY A 157 -0.79 15.66 8.08
C GLY A 157 -2.12 15.84 7.37
N LEU A 158 -2.42 17.00 6.79
CA LEU A 158 -3.57 17.21 5.91
C LEU A 158 -3.13 17.64 4.52
N THR A 159 -2.95 16.67 3.63
CA THR A 159 -2.56 16.93 2.24
C THR A 159 -3.75 17.39 1.42
N HIS A 160 -3.65 18.57 0.80
CA HIS A 160 -4.66 19.10 -0.13
C HIS A 160 -4.09 19.21 -1.56
N ARG A 161 -3.88 18.05 -2.20
CA ARG A 161 -3.35 17.97 -3.58
C ARG A 161 -4.38 18.34 -4.65
N TYR A 162 -5.63 17.90 -4.49
CA TYR A 162 -6.66 18.00 -5.52
C TYR A 162 -7.71 19.06 -5.14
N PRO A 163 -8.37 19.74 -6.10
CA PRO A 163 -9.25 20.88 -5.81
C PRO A 163 -10.39 20.63 -4.81
N THR A 164 -10.85 19.38 -4.68
CA THR A 164 -12.08 19.02 -3.96
C THR A 164 -11.89 17.96 -2.89
N LYS A 165 -10.66 17.49 -2.65
CA LYS A 165 -10.42 16.36 -1.75
C LYS A 165 -9.09 16.46 -1.04
N VAL A 166 -9.10 15.98 0.20
CA VAL A 166 -7.94 15.97 1.09
C VAL A 166 -7.66 14.57 1.60
N LEU A 167 -6.42 14.37 2.05
CA LEU A 167 -5.98 13.20 2.80
C LEU A 167 -5.64 13.66 4.22
N ALA A 168 -6.32 13.10 5.22
CA ALA A 168 -6.08 13.34 6.64
C ALA A 168 -5.30 12.17 7.24
N GLU A 169 -4.04 12.39 7.59
CA GLU A 169 -3.12 11.44 8.19
C GLU A 169 -3.14 11.56 9.72
N LEU A 170 -4.00 10.79 10.37
CA LEU A 170 -4.27 10.98 11.80
C LEU A 170 -3.13 10.50 12.71
N LEU A 171 -2.31 9.56 12.25
CA LEU A 171 -1.22 8.92 13.00
C LEU A 171 -0.16 8.31 12.07
N PRO A 172 1.13 8.23 12.45
CA PRO A 172 2.19 7.74 11.56
C PRO A 172 2.53 6.26 11.83
N THR A 173 1.55 5.45 12.25
CA THR A 173 1.79 4.04 12.62
C THR A 173 0.73 3.12 12.04
N CYS A 174 1.13 1.87 11.80
CA CYS A 174 0.30 0.80 11.28
C CYS A 174 0.35 -0.41 12.22
N PRO A 175 -0.64 -1.33 12.19
CA PRO A 175 -0.52 -2.62 12.86
C PRO A 175 0.44 -3.58 12.12
N GLN A 176 0.88 -3.22 10.92
CA GLN A 176 1.78 -3.96 10.05
C GLN A 176 2.56 -3.02 9.14
N TYR A 177 3.78 -3.36 8.75
CA TYR A 177 4.55 -2.54 7.80
C TYR A 177 4.80 -3.29 6.49
N CYS A 178 4.35 -2.71 5.39
CA CYS A 178 4.64 -3.19 4.03
C CYS A 178 6.01 -2.68 3.60
N GLY A 179 6.83 -3.52 2.97
CA GLY A 179 8.12 -3.11 2.42
C GLY A 179 8.00 -2.02 1.33
N HIS A 180 6.88 -1.99 0.60
CA HIS A 180 6.58 -1.03 -0.47
C HIS A 180 5.79 0.19 0.01
N CYS A 181 5.87 0.57 1.29
CA CYS A 181 5.11 1.70 1.83
C CYS A 181 5.53 3.03 1.18
N THR A 182 4.63 3.66 0.42
CA THR A 182 4.87 5.00 -0.18
C THR A 182 5.26 6.05 0.87
N ARG A 183 4.64 5.99 2.06
CA ARG A 183 4.90 6.91 3.18
C ARG A 183 6.02 6.40 4.10
N MET A 184 7.01 5.73 3.53
CA MET A 184 8.17 5.22 4.27
C MET A 184 9.02 6.35 4.87
N ASP A 185 8.79 7.60 4.51
CA ASP A 185 9.47 8.74 5.11
C ASP A 185 8.92 9.09 6.50
N LEU A 186 7.62 8.85 6.76
CA LEU A 186 6.88 9.25 7.95
C LEU A 186 6.39 8.06 8.78
N VAL A 187 5.95 6.98 8.13
CA VAL A 187 5.27 5.86 8.80
C VAL A 187 6.29 4.87 9.39
N GLY A 188 6.04 4.52 10.65
CA GLY A 188 6.75 3.48 11.39
C GLY A 188 7.98 3.95 12.16
N ASN A 189 8.84 3.00 12.53
CA ASN A 189 10.09 3.29 13.24
C ASN A 189 11.22 3.55 12.25
N SER A 190 12.21 4.36 12.64
CA SER A 190 13.47 4.51 11.91
C SER A 190 14.16 3.16 11.73
N THR A 191 14.72 2.97 10.54
CA THR A 191 15.56 1.82 10.18
C THR A 191 17.03 2.27 10.13
N PRO A 192 18.01 1.35 10.02
CA PRO A 192 19.42 1.73 9.87
C PRO A 192 19.69 2.64 8.66
N VAL A 193 18.85 2.57 7.61
CA VAL A 193 19.02 3.33 6.37
C VAL A 193 18.11 4.55 6.25
N ILE A 194 16.99 4.62 6.99
CA ILE A 194 15.99 5.69 6.87
C ILE A 194 15.55 6.16 8.26
N ASP A 195 15.89 7.41 8.60
CA ASP A 195 15.36 8.07 9.79
C ASP A 195 13.97 8.66 9.51
N LYS A 196 12.93 8.19 10.20
CA LYS A 196 11.55 8.61 9.94
C LYS A 196 11.28 10.02 10.45
N LEU A 197 10.54 10.78 9.65
CA LEU A 197 9.91 12.01 10.09
C LEU A 197 8.87 11.70 11.17
N LYS A 198 8.59 12.72 11.97
CA LYS A 198 7.58 12.67 13.02
C LYS A 198 6.75 13.93 12.93
N PHE A 199 5.48 13.79 13.24
CA PHE A 199 4.63 14.94 13.47
C PHE A 199 5.16 15.75 14.66
N ALA A 200 5.33 17.04 14.46
CA ALA A 200 5.83 18.00 15.44
C ALA A 200 4.73 18.47 16.38
N GLY A 201 3.52 18.69 15.87
CA GLY A 201 2.37 19.13 16.64
C GLY A 201 1.81 18.06 17.57
N LYS A 202 1.20 18.50 18.69
CA LYS A 202 0.49 17.57 19.58
C LYS A 202 -0.71 16.97 18.83
N PRO A 203 -1.05 15.69 19.04
CA PRO A 203 -2.10 15.02 18.29
C PRO A 203 -3.44 15.79 18.26
N ASN A 204 -3.93 16.26 19.41
CA ASN A 204 -5.23 16.96 19.46
C ASN A 204 -5.19 18.33 18.76
N ASP A 205 -4.09 19.06 18.88
CA ASP A 205 -3.93 20.37 18.26
C ASP A 205 -3.94 20.21 16.73
N ARG A 206 -3.19 19.24 16.21
CA ARG A 206 -3.18 18.90 14.79
C ARG A 206 -4.56 18.52 14.26
N LEU A 207 -5.28 17.64 14.97
CA LEU A 207 -6.64 17.27 14.57
C LEU A 207 -7.58 18.48 14.58
N GLY A 208 -7.40 19.39 15.54
CA GLY A 208 -8.09 20.69 15.58
C GLY A 208 -7.79 21.53 14.34
N ASP A 209 -6.51 21.69 13.99
CA ASP A 209 -6.07 22.44 12.81
C ASP A 209 -6.66 21.85 11.52
N MET A 210 -6.74 20.51 11.41
CA MET A 210 -7.37 19.84 10.27
C MET A 210 -8.86 20.22 10.17
N MET A 211 -9.57 20.19 11.30
CA MET A 211 -10.99 20.54 11.34
C MET A 211 -11.22 22.01 11.00
N ASP A 212 -10.36 22.90 11.50
CA ASP A 212 -10.45 24.33 11.21
C ASP A 212 -10.18 24.62 9.73
N TYR A 213 -9.21 23.93 9.12
CA TYR A 213 -8.96 24.00 7.69
C TYR A 213 -10.18 23.52 6.87
N LEU A 214 -10.78 22.39 7.23
CA LEU A 214 -11.93 21.85 6.52
C LEU A 214 -13.16 22.79 6.61
N ARG A 215 -13.41 23.38 7.78
CA ARG A 215 -14.53 24.34 7.98
C ARG A 215 -14.38 25.61 7.14
N ARG A 216 -13.16 26.10 6.95
CA ARG A 216 -12.89 27.33 6.17
C ARG A 216 -12.70 27.09 4.67
N THR A 217 -12.75 25.84 4.20
CA THR A 217 -12.45 25.47 2.81
C THR A 217 -13.64 24.77 2.15
N PRO A 218 -14.66 25.54 1.71
CA PRO A 218 -15.92 24.98 1.20
C PRO A 218 -15.79 24.20 -0.12
N SER A 219 -14.66 24.32 -0.82
CA SER A 219 -14.37 23.54 -2.03
C SER A 219 -14.10 22.05 -1.75
N VAL A 220 -13.66 21.70 -0.53
CA VAL A 220 -13.38 20.33 -0.14
C VAL A 220 -14.71 19.60 0.06
N ARG A 221 -14.91 18.45 -0.58
CA ARG A 221 -16.11 17.62 -0.40
C ARG A 221 -15.81 16.15 -0.10
N ASP A 222 -14.56 15.72 -0.28
CA ASP A 222 -14.14 14.33 -0.11
C ASP A 222 -12.92 14.26 0.82
N VAL A 223 -13.07 13.53 1.92
CA VAL A 223 -12.02 13.36 2.95
C VAL A 223 -11.59 11.90 2.99
N VAL A 224 -10.34 11.63 2.62
CA VAL A 224 -9.70 10.35 2.92
C VAL A 224 -9.18 10.42 4.34
N VAL A 225 -9.68 9.56 5.22
CA VAL A 225 -9.20 9.42 6.58
C VAL A 225 -8.24 8.25 6.61
N SER A 226 -6.99 8.55 6.92
CA SER A 226 -5.87 7.63 6.86
C SER A 226 -4.89 7.93 8.01
N GLY A 227 -3.62 7.70 7.76
CA GLY A 227 -2.49 7.73 8.66
C GLY A 227 -1.47 6.74 8.10
N GLY A 228 -0.78 6.02 8.98
CA GLY A 228 -0.30 4.70 8.63
C GLY A 228 -1.49 3.77 8.35
N ASP A 229 -2.32 3.53 9.35
CA ASP A 229 -3.56 2.75 9.23
C ASP A 229 -4.59 3.19 10.29
N VAL A 230 -5.83 3.47 9.88
CA VAL A 230 -6.87 3.95 10.82
C VAL A 230 -7.21 2.92 11.91
N ALA A 231 -6.99 1.62 11.68
CA ALA A 231 -7.20 0.59 12.69
C ALA A 231 -6.14 0.63 13.81
N ASN A 232 -5.07 1.40 13.65
CA ASN A 232 -4.11 1.64 14.73
C ASN A 232 -4.49 2.85 15.61
N MET A 233 -5.57 3.56 15.25
CA MET A 233 -6.17 4.59 16.08
C MET A 233 -7.18 3.95 17.05
N PRO A 234 -7.19 4.29 18.35
CA PRO A 234 -8.26 3.87 19.24
C PRO A 234 -9.61 4.32 18.69
N TRP A 235 -10.56 3.38 18.58
CA TRP A 235 -11.84 3.61 17.92
C TRP A 235 -12.57 4.88 18.42
N PRO A 236 -12.70 5.16 19.74
CA PRO A 236 -13.39 6.36 20.21
C PRO A 236 -12.81 7.67 19.66
N ARG A 237 -11.49 7.72 19.38
CA ARG A 237 -10.87 8.90 18.77
C ARG A 237 -11.15 9.01 17.28
N LEU A 238 -11.13 7.88 16.57
CA LEU A 238 -11.49 7.84 15.15
C LEU A 238 -12.96 8.23 14.97
N GLU A 239 -13.85 7.67 15.78
CA GLU A 239 -15.28 8.02 15.78
C GLU A 239 -15.49 9.51 16.03
N ALA A 240 -14.85 10.09 17.05
CA ALA A 240 -14.96 11.53 17.34
C ALA A 240 -14.52 12.41 16.15
N PHE A 241 -13.42 12.05 15.49
CA PHE A 241 -12.95 12.75 14.30
C PHE A 241 -13.96 12.63 13.14
N LEU A 242 -14.44 11.42 12.84
CA LEU A 242 -15.42 11.18 11.77
C LEU A 242 -16.73 11.93 12.00
N MET A 243 -17.23 11.93 13.24
CA MET A 243 -18.43 12.67 13.62
C MET A 243 -18.24 14.18 13.42
N SER A 244 -17.06 14.70 13.78
CA SER A 244 -16.72 16.12 13.55
C SER A 244 -16.65 16.46 12.05
N VAL A 245 -16.09 15.58 11.22
CA VAL A 245 -16.08 15.75 9.75
C VAL A 245 -17.51 15.75 9.18
N LEU A 246 -18.38 14.89 9.70
CA LEU A 246 -19.79 14.82 9.29
C LEU A 246 -20.61 16.07 9.64
N GLU A 247 -20.15 16.90 10.59
CA GLU A 247 -20.79 18.17 10.92
C GLU A 247 -20.61 19.22 9.81
N ILE A 248 -19.60 19.08 8.96
CA ILE A 248 -19.26 20.06 7.91
C ILE A 248 -20.18 19.87 6.69
N GLU A 249 -20.91 20.93 6.34
CA GLU A 249 -22.03 20.90 5.39
C GLU A 249 -21.65 20.49 3.95
N ASN A 250 -20.47 20.91 3.48
CA ASN A 250 -20.00 20.64 2.12
C ASN A 250 -19.39 19.25 1.92
N ILE A 251 -19.18 18.47 2.98
CA ILE A 251 -18.64 17.11 2.87
C ILE A 251 -19.72 16.17 2.29
N ARG A 252 -19.30 15.35 1.31
CA ARG A 252 -20.15 14.40 0.59
C ARG A 252 -19.59 12.98 0.59
N ASP A 253 -18.28 12.83 0.77
CA ASP A 253 -17.62 11.54 0.74
C ASP A 253 -16.57 11.44 1.87
N ILE A 254 -16.59 10.34 2.61
CA ILE A 254 -15.57 9.99 3.61
C ILE A 254 -15.06 8.57 3.30
N ARG A 255 -13.74 8.41 3.26
CA ARG A 255 -13.09 7.14 2.88
C ARG A 255 -12.08 6.74 3.94
N LEU A 256 -12.34 5.64 4.64
CA LEU A 256 -11.42 5.07 5.64
C LEU A 256 -10.36 4.24 4.93
N ALA A 257 -9.07 4.57 5.07
CA ALA A 257 -7.97 3.80 4.49
C ALA A 257 -7.32 2.89 5.54
N THR A 258 -7.37 1.57 5.34
CA THR A 258 -6.90 0.55 6.30
C THR A 258 -6.42 -0.71 5.60
N LYS A 259 -5.16 -1.11 5.80
CA LYS A 259 -4.70 -2.47 5.44
C LYS A 259 -5.14 -3.49 6.49
N ALA A 260 -5.49 -3.06 7.71
CA ALA A 260 -5.91 -3.94 8.78
C ALA A 260 -7.14 -4.78 8.44
N LEU A 261 -8.00 -4.40 7.49
CA LEU A 261 -9.05 -5.32 7.04
C LEU A 261 -8.46 -6.64 6.46
N ILE A 262 -7.28 -6.57 5.83
CA ILE A 262 -6.55 -7.74 5.35
C ILE A 262 -5.67 -8.35 6.44
N GLY A 263 -4.85 -7.52 7.09
CA GLY A 263 -3.78 -8.04 7.97
C GLY A 263 -4.10 -8.06 9.46
N LEU A 264 -5.25 -7.55 9.88
CA LEU A 264 -5.76 -7.63 11.26
C LEU A 264 -7.32 -7.58 11.27
N PRO A 265 -8.01 -8.47 10.52
CA PRO A 265 -9.46 -8.43 10.34
C PRO A 265 -10.23 -8.51 11.67
N GLN A 266 -9.66 -9.17 12.68
CA GLN A 266 -10.19 -9.26 14.04
C GLN A 266 -10.50 -7.87 14.63
N HIS A 267 -9.75 -6.82 14.26
CA HIS A 267 -10.02 -5.45 14.71
C HIS A 267 -11.42 -4.97 14.30
N TRP A 268 -11.83 -5.28 13.07
CA TRP A 268 -13.10 -4.86 12.48
C TRP A 268 -14.26 -5.77 12.88
N LEU A 269 -13.99 -6.87 13.58
CA LEU A 269 -15.00 -7.76 14.15
C LEU A 269 -15.27 -7.47 15.64
N GLN A 270 -14.53 -6.55 16.26
CA GLN A 270 -14.80 -6.20 17.65
C GLN A 270 -16.17 -5.52 17.79
N PRO A 271 -16.99 -5.88 18.80
CA PRO A 271 -18.33 -5.31 18.97
C PRO A 271 -18.36 -3.79 19.04
N ASP A 272 -17.42 -3.17 19.77
CA ASP A 272 -17.35 -1.71 19.93
C ASP A 272 -17.00 -0.98 18.62
N VAL A 273 -16.14 -1.58 17.78
CA VAL A 273 -15.81 -1.08 16.46
C VAL A 273 -17.00 -1.22 15.51
N VAL A 274 -17.65 -2.38 15.45
CA VAL A 274 -18.82 -2.62 14.57
C VAL A 274 -19.97 -1.68 14.94
N GLU A 275 -20.30 -1.57 16.22
CA GLU A 275 -21.34 -0.65 16.71
C GLU A 275 -20.99 0.81 16.42
N GLY A 276 -19.72 1.19 16.56
CA GLY A 276 -19.25 2.52 16.22
C GLY A 276 -19.34 2.85 14.74
N VAL A 277 -18.89 1.94 13.87
CA VAL A 277 -19.04 2.10 12.42
C VAL A 277 -20.51 2.26 12.07
N SER A 278 -21.39 1.49 12.70
CA SER A 278 -22.85 1.61 12.53
C SER A 278 -23.39 3.00 12.90
N ARG A 279 -22.96 3.56 14.04
CA ARG A 279 -23.32 4.93 14.43
C ARG A 279 -22.85 5.96 13.41
N VAL A 280 -21.58 5.92 13.00
CA VAL A 280 -21.02 6.86 12.02
C VAL A 280 -21.73 6.72 10.67
N ALA A 281 -21.98 5.50 10.21
CA ALA A 281 -22.66 5.23 8.94
C ALA A 281 -24.12 5.71 8.95
N ALA A 282 -24.83 5.57 10.07
CA ALA A 282 -26.20 6.08 10.21
C ALA A 282 -26.24 7.61 10.09
N VAL A 283 -25.30 8.32 10.71
CA VAL A 283 -25.18 9.78 10.62
C VAL A 283 -24.73 10.22 9.23
N ALA A 284 -23.78 9.52 8.62
CA ALA A 284 -23.35 9.78 7.25
C ALA A 284 -24.55 9.68 6.29
N ARG A 285 -25.34 8.61 6.39
CA ARG A 285 -26.54 8.39 5.57
C ARG A 285 -27.60 9.46 5.77
N SER A 286 -27.89 9.86 7.01
CA SER A 286 -28.89 10.91 7.29
C SER A 286 -28.48 12.28 6.74
N ARG A 287 -27.17 12.52 6.57
CA ARG A 287 -26.59 13.72 5.96
C ARG A 287 -26.32 13.60 4.47
N GLY A 288 -26.65 12.46 3.84
CA GLY A 288 -26.35 12.20 2.43
C GLY A 288 -24.85 12.10 2.11
N VAL A 289 -24.04 11.74 3.11
CA VAL A 289 -22.59 11.52 2.98
C VAL A 289 -22.35 10.04 2.71
N SER A 290 -21.52 9.75 1.71
CA SER A 290 -21.09 8.39 1.42
C SER A 290 -19.88 8.03 2.27
N LEU A 291 -20.03 7.01 3.12
CA LEU A 291 -18.93 6.44 3.90
C LEU A 291 -18.47 5.12 3.27
N ALA A 292 -17.19 5.01 2.93
CA ALA A 292 -16.61 3.81 2.34
C ALA A 292 -15.30 3.43 3.02
N MET A 293 -14.88 2.18 2.86
CA MET A 293 -13.58 1.68 3.31
C MET A 293 -12.72 1.30 2.12
N HIS A 294 -11.46 1.72 2.14
CA HIS A 294 -10.42 1.32 1.21
C HIS A 294 -9.43 0.41 1.94
N THR A 295 -9.36 -0.84 1.48
CA THR A 295 -8.42 -1.86 1.95
C THR A 295 -7.22 -2.01 1.02
N HIS A 296 -6.23 -2.81 1.42
CA HIS A 296 -4.95 -2.96 0.71
C HIS A 296 -4.44 -4.42 0.68
N ALA A 297 -4.95 -5.21 -0.26
CA ALA A 297 -4.48 -6.54 -0.62
C ALA A 297 -3.67 -6.51 -1.92
N ASN A 298 -2.55 -7.24 -1.94
CA ASN A 298 -1.70 -7.39 -3.14
C ASN A 298 -1.60 -8.83 -3.63
N HIS A 299 -2.04 -9.82 -2.85
CA HIS A 299 -2.01 -11.21 -3.29
C HIS A 299 -3.25 -11.97 -2.82
N ALA A 300 -3.69 -12.90 -3.65
CA ALA A 300 -4.83 -13.77 -3.44
C ALA A 300 -4.85 -14.48 -2.08
N ASN A 301 -3.70 -14.98 -1.63
CA ASN A 301 -3.56 -15.68 -0.34
C ASN A 301 -3.94 -14.82 0.86
N SER A 302 -3.87 -13.49 0.74
CA SER A 302 -4.23 -12.58 1.81
C SER A 302 -5.74 -12.41 1.99
N VAL A 303 -6.56 -12.98 1.10
CA VAL A 303 -8.03 -12.97 1.20
C VAL A 303 -8.48 -14.28 1.83
N THR A 304 -8.69 -14.26 3.15
CA THR A 304 -9.09 -15.44 3.93
C THR A 304 -10.56 -15.36 4.39
N PRO A 305 -11.17 -16.44 4.92
CA PRO A 305 -12.53 -16.42 5.42
C PRO A 305 -12.82 -15.32 6.46
N ILE A 306 -11.89 -15.06 7.39
CA ILE A 306 -12.07 -14.00 8.40
C ILE A 306 -11.98 -12.59 7.80
N VAL A 307 -11.23 -12.40 6.70
CA VAL A 307 -11.25 -11.14 5.92
C VAL A 307 -12.61 -10.94 5.26
N ALA A 308 -13.20 -12.00 4.70
CA ALA A 308 -14.54 -11.95 4.13
C ALA A 308 -15.61 -11.67 5.20
N GLU A 309 -15.49 -12.27 6.39
CA GLU A 309 -16.34 -11.98 7.54
C GLU A 309 -16.25 -10.52 7.97
N ALA A 310 -15.04 -9.99 8.14
CA ALA A 310 -14.81 -8.60 8.50
C ALA A 310 -15.36 -7.62 7.45
N SER A 311 -15.15 -7.91 6.16
CA SER A 311 -15.69 -7.10 5.06
C SER A 311 -17.22 -7.04 5.10
N ARG A 312 -17.88 -8.19 5.27
CA ARG A 312 -19.33 -8.27 5.42
C ARG A 312 -19.83 -7.55 6.66
N ALA A 313 -19.17 -7.70 7.81
CA ALA A 313 -19.54 -6.96 9.03
C ALA A 313 -19.49 -5.44 8.83
N MET A 314 -18.52 -4.93 8.07
CA MET A 314 -18.43 -3.51 7.75
C MET A 314 -19.52 -3.04 6.77
N LEU A 315 -19.86 -3.87 5.78
CA LEU A 315 -20.99 -3.60 4.87
C LEU A 315 -22.33 -3.60 5.65
N ASP A 316 -22.54 -4.59 6.51
CA ASP A 316 -23.75 -4.73 7.35
C ASP A 316 -23.86 -3.60 8.38
N ALA A 317 -22.74 -3.11 8.89
CA ALA A 317 -22.68 -1.89 9.71
C ALA A 317 -23.08 -0.62 8.93
N GLY A 318 -23.23 -0.70 7.61
CA GLY A 318 -23.80 0.36 6.80
C GLY A 318 -22.80 1.17 6.00
N LEU A 319 -21.55 0.71 5.86
CA LEU A 319 -20.64 1.26 4.84
C LEU A 319 -21.27 1.10 3.44
N ARG A 320 -21.08 2.11 2.58
CA ARG A 320 -21.56 2.04 1.20
C ARG A 320 -20.79 0.99 0.39
N ASP A 321 -19.47 0.95 0.56
CA ASP A 321 -18.59 0.06 -0.18
C ASP A 321 -17.35 -0.30 0.64
N VAL A 322 -16.84 -1.51 0.42
CA VAL A 322 -15.47 -1.90 0.75
C VAL A 322 -14.71 -2.10 -0.57
N ARG A 323 -13.55 -1.46 -0.72
CA ARG A 323 -12.82 -1.38 -1.99
C ARG A 323 -11.35 -1.69 -1.80
N ASN A 324 -10.73 -2.44 -2.69
CA ASN A 324 -9.30 -2.72 -2.66
C ASN A 324 -8.50 -1.71 -3.48
N GLN A 325 -7.48 -1.16 -2.84
CA GLN A 325 -6.41 -0.38 -3.46
C GLN A 325 -5.13 -1.19 -3.32
N GLY A 326 -4.71 -1.93 -4.35
CA GLY A 326 -3.46 -2.68 -4.38
C GLY A 326 -2.32 -1.90 -5.04
N VAL A 327 -1.11 -2.44 -5.01
CA VAL A 327 0.06 -1.96 -5.75
C VAL A 327 0.51 -3.11 -6.66
N LEU A 328 0.85 -2.81 -7.91
CA LEU A 328 1.50 -3.72 -8.83
C LEU A 328 2.95 -3.90 -8.38
N LEU A 329 3.27 -5.12 -7.99
CA LEU A 329 4.58 -5.52 -7.51
C LEU A 329 5.05 -6.71 -8.36
N ASN A 330 6.17 -6.52 -9.05
CA ASN A 330 6.87 -7.60 -9.73
C ASN A 330 7.20 -8.72 -8.74
N GLY A 331 7.01 -9.97 -9.16
CA GLY A 331 7.13 -11.15 -8.28
C GLY A 331 5.94 -11.39 -7.33
N VAL A 332 4.90 -10.55 -7.35
CA VAL A 332 3.71 -10.71 -6.49
C VAL A 332 2.42 -10.78 -7.30
N ASN A 333 2.07 -9.72 -8.03
CA ASN A 333 0.79 -9.59 -8.72
C ASN A 333 0.88 -8.83 -10.05
N ALA A 334 2.07 -8.44 -10.50
CA ALA A 334 2.30 -7.93 -11.85
C ALA A 334 2.30 -9.07 -12.88
N ASP A 335 1.24 -9.87 -12.87
CA ASP A 335 0.98 -11.01 -13.74
C ASP A 335 -0.54 -11.10 -13.95
N PRO A 336 -1.03 -11.33 -15.19
CA PRO A 336 -2.46 -11.37 -15.46
C PRO A 336 -3.22 -12.40 -14.63
N HIS A 337 -2.65 -13.58 -14.43
CA HIS A 337 -3.31 -14.64 -13.66
C HIS A 337 -3.37 -14.27 -12.19
N ALA A 338 -2.24 -13.92 -11.58
CA ALA A 338 -2.17 -13.53 -10.17
C ALA A 338 -3.09 -12.34 -9.84
N LEU A 339 -3.16 -11.36 -10.75
CA LEU A 339 -4.02 -10.18 -10.57
C LEU A 339 -5.51 -10.53 -10.69
N LEU A 340 -5.91 -11.33 -11.69
CA LEU A 340 -7.29 -11.80 -11.83
C LEU A 340 -7.70 -12.69 -10.65
N ASP A 341 -6.82 -13.60 -10.24
CA ASP A 341 -6.96 -14.46 -9.07
C ASP A 341 -7.23 -13.68 -7.79
N LEU A 342 -6.51 -12.57 -7.58
CA LEU A 342 -6.76 -11.66 -6.48
C LEU A 342 -8.11 -10.96 -6.65
N CYS A 343 -8.41 -10.45 -7.84
CA CYS A 343 -9.66 -9.72 -8.10
C CYS A 343 -10.91 -10.58 -7.87
N PHE A 344 -10.91 -11.84 -8.35
CA PHE A 344 -12.02 -12.76 -8.13
C PHE A 344 -12.16 -13.15 -6.65
N ARG A 345 -11.07 -13.41 -5.93
CA ARG A 345 -11.14 -13.67 -4.48
C ARG A 345 -11.70 -12.48 -3.70
N LEU A 346 -11.28 -11.26 -4.04
CA LEU A 346 -11.81 -10.03 -3.45
C LEU A 346 -13.31 -9.88 -3.73
N LEU A 347 -13.70 -9.96 -5.01
CA LEU A 347 -15.06 -9.69 -5.45
C LEU A 347 -16.04 -10.76 -4.97
N ASP A 348 -15.76 -12.02 -5.32
CA ASP A 348 -16.70 -13.14 -5.15
C ASP A 348 -16.61 -13.77 -3.76
N GLY A 349 -15.41 -13.75 -3.16
CA GLY A 349 -15.14 -14.36 -1.86
C GLY A 349 -15.40 -13.42 -0.68
N ALA A 350 -15.05 -12.13 -0.82
CA ALA A 350 -15.03 -11.18 0.30
C ALA A 350 -15.93 -9.95 0.10
N GLN A 351 -16.65 -9.83 -1.02
CA GLN A 351 -17.47 -8.66 -1.36
C GLN A 351 -16.66 -7.33 -1.35
N ILE A 352 -15.38 -7.42 -1.72
CA ILE A 352 -14.46 -6.27 -1.80
C ILE A 352 -14.29 -5.89 -3.27
N MET A 353 -14.62 -4.65 -3.61
CA MET A 353 -14.49 -4.14 -4.99
C MET A 353 -13.02 -3.97 -5.39
N PRO A 354 -12.50 -4.64 -6.43
CA PRO A 354 -11.17 -4.33 -6.98
C PRO A 354 -11.20 -2.92 -7.61
N TYR A 355 -10.65 -1.92 -6.92
CA TYR A 355 -10.82 -0.52 -7.31
C TYR A 355 -9.61 0.04 -8.07
N TYR A 356 -8.43 0.02 -7.43
CA TYR A 356 -7.19 0.47 -8.05
C TYR A 356 -6.05 -0.51 -7.82
N PHE A 357 -5.17 -0.62 -8.81
CA PHE A 357 -3.81 -1.10 -8.63
C PHE A 357 -2.83 -0.01 -9.04
N TYR A 358 -2.05 0.49 -8.09
CA TYR A 358 -1.05 1.52 -8.33
C TYR A 358 0.21 0.91 -8.92
N MET A 359 0.85 1.57 -9.89
CA MET A 359 2.27 1.34 -10.14
C MET A 359 3.04 1.63 -8.85
N CYS A 360 4.06 0.81 -8.54
CA CYS A 360 4.88 1.00 -7.34
C CYS A 360 5.67 2.31 -7.45
N ASP A 361 5.51 3.17 -6.44
CA ASP A 361 6.11 4.50 -6.39
C ASP A 361 7.65 4.42 -6.38
N THR A 362 8.28 5.48 -6.88
CA THR A 362 9.74 5.66 -6.97
C THR A 362 10.33 6.02 -5.59
N ILE A 363 10.11 5.17 -4.59
CA ILE A 363 10.73 5.27 -3.27
C ILE A 363 12.10 4.57 -3.23
N PRO A 364 12.98 4.88 -2.27
CA PRO A 364 14.26 4.18 -2.13
C PRO A 364 14.10 2.66 -2.03
N PHE A 365 15.01 1.91 -2.64
CA PHE A 365 15.14 0.46 -2.54
C PHE A 365 13.94 -0.37 -3.11
N SER A 366 13.03 0.24 -3.87
CA SER A 366 11.84 -0.43 -4.42
C SER A 366 11.96 -0.95 -5.85
N GLU A 367 13.08 -0.73 -6.55
CA GLU A 367 13.21 -1.01 -8.00
C GLU A 367 12.88 -2.46 -8.39
N HIS A 368 13.16 -3.43 -7.51
CA HIS A 368 12.83 -4.84 -7.72
C HIS A 368 11.32 -5.14 -7.82
N TRP A 369 10.47 -4.31 -7.22
CA TRP A 369 9.00 -4.42 -7.34
C TRP A 369 8.42 -3.63 -8.51
N ARG A 370 9.09 -2.57 -8.95
CA ARG A 370 8.52 -1.64 -9.93
C ARG A 370 8.41 -2.31 -11.31
N VAL A 371 7.43 -1.85 -12.09
CA VAL A 371 7.18 -2.26 -13.47
C VAL A 371 7.15 -1.04 -14.38
N SER A 372 7.46 -1.22 -15.67
CA SER A 372 7.37 -0.15 -16.66
C SER A 372 5.92 0.27 -16.93
N LEU A 373 5.71 1.49 -17.44
CA LEU A 373 4.39 1.93 -17.90
C LEU A 373 3.86 1.03 -19.03
N ALA A 374 4.71 0.62 -19.97
CA ALA A 374 4.35 -0.31 -21.05
C ALA A 374 3.81 -1.65 -20.50
N ASP A 375 4.48 -2.21 -19.50
CA ASP A 375 4.06 -3.45 -18.85
C ASP A 375 2.73 -3.29 -18.11
N ALA A 376 2.53 -2.17 -17.42
CA ALA A 376 1.28 -1.86 -16.74
C ALA A 376 0.11 -1.70 -17.74
N GLN A 377 0.35 -1.06 -18.89
CA GLN A 377 -0.62 -0.96 -19.99
C GLN A 377 -0.97 -2.32 -20.60
N ARG A 378 0.04 -3.18 -20.82
CA ARG A 378 -0.15 -4.56 -21.29
C ARG A 378 -0.95 -5.39 -20.29
N LEU A 379 -0.65 -5.26 -19.00
CA LEU A 379 -1.39 -5.93 -17.93
C LEU A 379 -2.85 -5.48 -17.87
N GLN A 380 -3.13 -4.17 -17.98
CA GLN A 380 -4.50 -3.65 -18.04
C GLN A 380 -5.26 -4.29 -19.20
N HIS A 381 -4.65 -4.40 -20.39
CA HIS A 381 -5.25 -5.06 -21.54
C HIS A 381 -5.55 -6.54 -21.28
N HIS A 382 -4.60 -7.28 -20.70
CA HIS A 382 -4.76 -8.72 -20.43
C HIS A 382 -5.88 -9.04 -19.43
N ILE A 383 -6.26 -8.13 -18.53
CA ILE A 383 -7.35 -8.37 -17.57
C ILE A 383 -8.72 -7.90 -18.07
N MET A 384 -8.80 -7.16 -19.18
CA MET A 384 -10.06 -6.66 -19.71
C MET A 384 -10.96 -7.82 -20.16
N GLY A 385 -12.26 -7.72 -19.85
CA GLY A 385 -13.29 -8.68 -20.29
C GLY A 385 -13.57 -9.83 -19.31
N TYR A 386 -12.72 -10.04 -18.30
CA TYR A 386 -12.92 -11.12 -17.31
C TYR A 386 -13.84 -10.73 -16.15
N LEU A 387 -13.73 -9.50 -15.65
CA LEU A 387 -14.53 -9.00 -14.52
C LEU A 387 -15.75 -8.22 -15.00
N PRO A 388 -16.84 -8.16 -14.21
CA PRO A 388 -17.94 -7.22 -14.47
C PRO A 388 -17.40 -5.79 -14.59
N GLY A 389 -17.95 -4.98 -15.51
CA GLY A 389 -17.36 -3.67 -15.84
C GLY A 389 -17.25 -2.68 -14.66
N PHE A 390 -18.06 -2.83 -13.62
CA PHE A 390 -17.96 -2.02 -12.39
C PHE A 390 -16.84 -2.49 -11.44
N ALA A 391 -16.36 -3.72 -11.60
CA ALA A 391 -15.34 -4.39 -10.78
C ALA A 391 -14.03 -4.63 -11.52
N THR A 392 -13.94 -4.27 -12.80
CA THR A 392 -12.66 -4.24 -13.52
C THR A 392 -11.78 -3.16 -12.88
N PRO A 393 -10.66 -3.52 -12.22
CA PRO A 393 -9.84 -2.54 -11.55
C PRO A 393 -9.14 -1.65 -12.58
N ARG A 394 -8.86 -0.43 -12.17
CA ARG A 394 -8.06 0.50 -12.96
C ARG A 394 -6.60 0.42 -12.50
N ILE A 395 -5.70 0.20 -13.44
CA ILE A 395 -4.27 0.34 -13.19
C ILE A 395 -3.92 1.82 -13.32
N VAL A 396 -3.28 2.37 -12.29
CA VAL A 396 -3.01 3.80 -12.18
C VAL A 396 -1.55 4.11 -11.85
N CYS A 397 -1.03 5.19 -12.41
CA CYS A 397 0.22 5.81 -12.01
C CYS A 397 -0.12 7.02 -11.12
N ASP A 398 0.46 7.13 -9.92
CA ASP A 398 0.37 8.35 -9.10
C ASP A 398 1.55 9.24 -9.45
N VAL A 399 1.33 10.15 -10.40
CA VAL A 399 2.40 10.98 -10.97
C VAL A 399 2.68 12.15 -10.03
N PRO A 400 3.94 12.44 -9.66
CA PRO A 400 4.29 13.57 -8.80
C PRO A 400 3.64 14.88 -9.26
N PHE A 401 3.07 15.65 -8.33
CA PHE A 401 2.30 16.90 -8.57
C PHE A 401 1.02 16.79 -9.40
N VAL A 402 0.89 15.76 -10.24
CA VAL A 402 -0.31 15.49 -11.04
C VAL A 402 -1.32 14.75 -10.19
N GLY A 403 -0.94 13.65 -9.57
CA GLY A 403 -1.84 12.71 -8.93
C GLY A 403 -2.17 11.50 -9.81
N LYS A 404 -3.21 10.78 -9.42
CA LYS A 404 -3.60 9.48 -9.97
C LYS A 404 -4.11 9.63 -11.40
N ARG A 405 -3.48 8.93 -12.35
CA ARG A 405 -3.87 8.84 -13.75
C ARG A 405 -3.95 7.39 -14.18
N TRP A 406 -4.88 7.07 -15.07
CA TRP A 406 -4.90 5.72 -15.63
C TRP A 406 -3.69 5.56 -16.53
N VAL A 407 -3.12 4.36 -16.58
CA VAL A 407 -1.85 4.13 -17.30
C VAL A 407 -1.90 4.43 -18.80
N HIS A 408 -3.09 4.52 -19.40
CA HIS A 408 -3.28 4.90 -20.81
C HIS A 408 -3.52 6.41 -21.04
N GLN A 409 -3.41 7.25 -20.01
CA GLN A 409 -3.67 8.70 -20.08
C GLN A 409 -2.38 9.54 -20.11
N ASN A 410 -1.23 8.93 -20.38
CA ASN A 410 0.00 9.68 -20.61
C ASN A 410 -0.12 10.49 -21.92
N ALA A 411 0.53 11.65 -21.96
CA ALA A 411 0.56 12.52 -23.12
C ALA A 411 1.62 12.10 -24.13
N ASP A 412 2.76 11.62 -23.65
CA ASP A 412 3.86 11.10 -24.46
C ASP A 412 4.64 10.04 -23.67
N TYR A 413 5.47 9.24 -24.35
CA TYR A 413 6.29 8.19 -23.74
C TYR A 413 7.52 7.86 -24.56
N ASP A 414 8.69 8.22 -24.03
CA ASP A 414 9.98 7.74 -24.50
C ASP A 414 10.23 6.34 -23.92
N THR A 415 9.93 5.30 -24.69
CA THR A 415 10.13 3.90 -24.30
C THR A 415 11.61 3.49 -24.31
N GLU A 416 12.48 4.24 -24.98
CA GLU A 416 13.91 3.95 -24.99
C GLU A 416 14.53 4.37 -23.65
N ARG A 417 14.20 5.56 -23.15
CA ARG A 417 14.69 6.07 -21.86
C ARG A 417 13.77 5.77 -20.68
N GLY A 418 12.57 5.27 -20.93
CA GLY A 418 11.59 4.99 -19.88
C GLY A 418 11.01 6.25 -19.25
N ILE A 419 10.80 7.32 -20.02
CA ILE A 419 10.28 8.59 -19.51
C ILE A 419 8.88 8.80 -20.06
N SER A 420 7.89 8.77 -19.18
CA SER A 420 6.49 9.04 -19.52
C SER A 420 6.11 10.46 -19.12
N PHE A 421 5.39 11.15 -19.99
CA PHE A 421 5.01 12.55 -19.82
C PHE A 421 3.51 12.66 -19.60
N TRP A 422 3.12 13.44 -18.59
CA TRP A 422 1.74 13.55 -18.12
C TRP A 422 1.31 15.00 -18.02
N THR A 423 0.01 15.23 -18.17
CA THR A 423 -0.60 16.55 -18.03
C THR A 423 -1.74 16.53 -17.01
N LYS A 424 -2.19 17.72 -16.61
CA LYS A 424 -3.32 17.89 -15.70
C LYS A 424 -4.14 19.11 -16.04
N ASN A 425 -5.40 19.07 -15.62
CA ASN A 425 -6.40 20.11 -15.84
C ASN A 425 -6.81 20.82 -14.54
N TYR A 426 -5.98 20.72 -13.50
CA TYR A 426 -6.17 21.43 -12.22
C TYR A 426 -4.82 21.80 -11.61
N ARG A 427 -4.84 22.83 -10.78
CA ARG A 427 -3.70 23.25 -9.96
C ARG A 427 -3.75 22.55 -8.60
N THR A 428 -2.58 22.26 -8.05
CA THR A 428 -2.43 21.89 -6.64
C THR A 428 -2.44 23.15 -5.76
N SER A 429 -2.46 22.98 -4.43
CA SER A 429 -2.39 24.09 -3.47
C SER A 429 -1.12 24.95 -3.62
N ILE A 430 -0.02 24.35 -4.07
CA ILE A 430 1.29 24.99 -4.22
C ILE A 430 1.55 25.59 -5.59
N GLU A 431 0.62 25.43 -6.53
CA GLU A 431 0.74 25.90 -7.93
C GLU A 431 -0.26 27.01 -8.26
N ALA A 432 -0.85 27.66 -7.25
CA ALA A 432 -1.88 28.68 -7.44
C ALA A 432 -1.41 29.80 -8.38
N ASP A 433 -0.15 30.22 -8.24
CA ASP A 433 0.47 31.33 -8.99
C ASP A 433 1.30 30.85 -10.19
N ASP A 434 1.29 29.56 -10.49
CA ASP A 434 2.05 28.98 -11.58
C ASP A 434 1.24 29.02 -12.89
N ALA A 435 1.65 29.92 -13.80
CA ALA A 435 1.01 30.11 -15.09
C ALA A 435 1.12 28.88 -16.01
N GLU A 436 2.14 28.05 -15.83
CA GLU A 436 2.45 26.90 -16.69
C GLU A 436 2.00 25.56 -16.09
N ALA A 437 1.50 25.54 -14.85
CA ALA A 437 1.08 24.31 -14.16
C ALA A 437 0.03 23.46 -14.92
N LEU A 438 -0.72 24.08 -15.83
CA LEU A 438 -1.73 23.40 -16.65
C LEU A 438 -1.22 22.99 -18.04
N SER A 439 -0.06 23.46 -18.46
CA SER A 439 0.50 23.22 -19.80
C SER A 439 1.82 22.45 -19.80
N ARG A 440 2.51 22.35 -18.66
CA ARG A 440 3.77 21.61 -18.57
C ARG A 440 3.55 20.10 -18.58
N PHE A 441 4.60 19.40 -19.01
CA PHE A 441 4.70 17.97 -18.80
C PHE A 441 5.26 17.66 -17.42
N TYR A 442 4.71 16.62 -16.81
CA TYR A 442 5.19 16.02 -15.57
C TYR A 442 5.72 14.64 -15.90
N GLU A 443 6.90 14.31 -15.40
CA GLU A 443 7.61 13.09 -15.77
C GLU A 443 7.34 11.97 -14.74
N TYR A 444 7.29 10.74 -15.23
CA TYR A 444 7.40 9.53 -14.42
C TYR A 444 8.35 8.56 -15.12
N TYR A 445 9.26 7.97 -14.34
CA TYR A 445 10.38 7.20 -14.86
C TYR A 445 10.18 5.70 -14.61
N ASP A 446 10.37 4.89 -15.63
CA ASP A 446 10.32 3.43 -15.53
C ASP A 446 11.57 2.87 -14.83
N PRO A 447 11.51 1.61 -14.35
CA PRO A 447 12.68 0.95 -13.79
C PRO A 447 13.76 0.75 -14.86
N ILE A 448 15.00 1.15 -14.59
CA ILE A 448 16.09 1.17 -15.59
C ILE A 448 16.30 -0.22 -16.21
N HIS A 449 16.18 -1.28 -15.40
CA HIS A 449 16.38 -2.65 -15.86
C HIS A 449 15.33 -3.18 -16.86
N THR A 450 14.21 -2.45 -17.03
CA THR A 450 13.16 -2.79 -18.01
C THR A 450 13.42 -2.17 -19.38
N LEU A 451 14.39 -1.26 -19.48
CA LEU A 451 14.69 -0.50 -20.69
C LEU A 451 15.55 -1.32 -21.67
N PRO A 452 15.52 -1.01 -22.98
CA PRO A 452 16.49 -1.55 -23.92
C PRO A 452 17.93 -1.18 -23.52
N GLU A 453 18.91 -1.90 -24.06
CA GLU A 453 20.33 -1.69 -23.74
C GLU A 453 20.79 -0.24 -23.97
N SER A 454 20.32 0.41 -25.04
CA SER A 454 20.62 1.82 -25.31
C SER A 454 20.09 2.76 -24.22
N GLY A 455 18.90 2.49 -23.69
CA GLY A 455 18.30 3.20 -22.55
C GLY A 455 19.09 3.01 -21.26
N GLN A 456 19.47 1.76 -20.97
CA GLN A 456 20.30 1.45 -19.80
C GLN A 456 21.66 2.16 -19.86
N GLN A 457 22.33 2.12 -21.02
CA GLN A 457 23.59 2.86 -21.24
C GLN A 457 23.40 4.38 -21.11
N TRP A 458 22.26 4.92 -21.56
CA TRP A 458 21.95 6.33 -21.38
C TRP A 458 21.86 6.70 -19.88
N TRP A 459 21.16 5.90 -19.07
CA TRP A 459 21.08 6.10 -17.61
C TRP A 459 22.42 5.84 -16.89
N GLU A 460 23.28 4.97 -17.37
CA GLU A 460 24.63 4.83 -16.81
C GLU A 460 25.46 6.11 -17.01
N GLN A 461 25.30 6.79 -18.15
CA GLN A 461 26.01 8.01 -18.51
C GLN A 461 25.41 9.27 -17.90
N HIS A 462 24.07 9.33 -17.77
CA HIS A 462 23.34 10.54 -17.39
C HIS A 462 22.58 10.41 -16.06
N GLY A 463 22.26 9.18 -15.64
CA GLY A 463 21.53 8.89 -14.40
C GLY A 463 22.36 9.02 -13.14
N ARG A 464 23.68 8.99 -13.24
CA ARG A 464 24.60 9.27 -12.13
C ARG A 464 24.77 10.77 -11.88
N LEU A 465 23.68 11.54 -12.02
CA LEU A 465 23.66 12.98 -11.73
C LEU A 465 23.14 13.26 -10.32
N ASP A 466 24.14 13.54 -9.49
CA ASP A 466 24.17 14.42 -8.32
C ASP A 466 23.71 13.88 -6.97
N GLU A 467 24.66 13.28 -6.23
CA GLU A 467 24.63 13.18 -4.76
C GLU A 467 24.33 14.53 -4.08
N ALA A 468 24.56 15.67 -4.75
CA ALA A 468 24.15 16.96 -4.24
C ALA A 468 22.64 17.20 -4.28
N SER A 469 21.83 16.46 -5.06
CA SER A 469 20.35 16.53 -5.02
C SER A 469 19.80 15.85 -3.78
N LEU A 470 20.34 14.68 -3.44
CA LEU A 470 20.04 13.96 -2.19
C LEU A 470 20.52 14.79 -0.97
N LYS A 471 21.74 15.33 -1.01
CA LYS A 471 22.22 16.28 0.01
C LYS A 471 21.43 17.59 0.03
N ALA A 472 20.96 18.11 -1.11
CA ALA A 472 20.16 19.33 -1.17
C ALA A 472 18.75 19.11 -0.61
N ALA A 473 18.16 17.94 -0.82
CA ALA A 473 16.90 17.55 -0.18
C ALA A 473 17.10 17.43 1.34
N GLU A 474 18.17 16.78 1.81
CA GLU A 474 18.53 16.71 3.23
C GLU A 474 18.84 18.09 3.83
N MET A 475 19.52 18.96 3.10
CA MET A 475 19.84 20.33 3.52
C MET A 475 18.61 21.23 3.50
N ALA A 476 17.70 21.08 2.54
CA ALA A 476 16.44 21.81 2.48
C ALA A 476 15.52 21.39 3.64
N GLU A 477 15.49 20.09 3.97
CA GLU A 477 14.80 19.55 5.15
C GLU A 477 15.35 20.14 6.46
N ALA A 478 16.68 20.16 6.60
CA ALA A 478 17.37 20.73 7.77
C ALA A 478 17.15 22.27 7.87
N SER A 479 17.13 22.96 6.74
CA SER A 479 16.90 24.40 6.66
C SER A 479 15.45 24.76 7.01
N ARG A 480 14.47 23.99 6.53
CA ARG A 480 13.05 24.11 6.92
C ARG A 480 12.85 23.88 8.42
N ARG A 481 13.50 22.86 9.00
CA ARG A 481 13.51 22.62 10.45
C ARG A 481 14.09 23.80 11.24
N THR A 482 15.17 24.40 10.74
CA THR A 482 15.82 25.54 11.39
C THR A 482 14.96 26.79 11.33
N ALA A 483 14.33 27.07 10.18
CA ALA A 483 13.41 28.19 10.00
C ALA A 483 12.16 28.06 10.90
N ALA A 484 11.63 26.85 11.06
CA ALA A 484 10.49 26.59 11.95
C ALA A 484 10.83 26.78 13.45
N LEU A 485 12.07 26.47 13.86
CA LEU A 485 12.55 26.68 15.23
C LEU A 485 12.87 28.16 15.54
N GLN A 486 13.14 28.97 14.52
CA GLN A 486 13.41 30.42 14.65
C GLN A 486 12.17 31.29 14.56
N ALA A 487 11.01 30.72 14.20
CA ALA A 487 9.74 31.42 14.10
C ALA A 487 8.93 31.46 15.41
N TYR A 488 9.50 31.00 16.53
CA TYR A 488 8.92 31.02 17.88
C TYR A 488 9.72 31.89 18.85
#